data_AF-A0A564Q319-F1
#
_entry.id   AF-A0A564Q319-F1
#
_cell.length_a   1.000
_cell.length_b   1.000
_cell.length_c   1.000
_cell.angle_alpha   90.00
_cell.angle_beta   90.00
_cell.angle_gamma   90.00
#
_symmetry.space_group_name_H-M   'P 1'
#
loop_
_entity.id
_entity.type
_entity.pdbx_description
1 polymer ?
#
loop_
_entity_poly.entity_id
_entity_poly.type
_entity_poly.pdbx_seq_one_letter_code
_entity_poly.pdbx_strand_id
1 'polypeptide(L)'
;MPTHVAEMTIKGLNEVGKVIKGSKVLIMGLTYKENVPDTRESPVKEIVKELKEFGIDAYGYDPLLSKEEIEGFGVKALDVLKEKMDGVIVAVAHDEFKKMKLDEIKKFMNEKPVLIDVRGMFDEAVAKGKEFYYRGL
;
A
#
# COMPACT_ATOMS: atom_id res chain seq x y z
N MET A 1 -9.05 9.39 9.66
CA MET A 1 -7.67 8.85 9.52
C MET A 1 -7.35 8.29 8.13
N PRO A 2 -8.28 7.67 7.37
CA PRO A 2 -7.96 7.12 6.05
C PRO A 2 -7.40 8.14 5.06
N THR A 3 -7.99 9.34 5.00
CA THR A 3 -7.49 10.49 4.22
C THR A 3 -6.04 10.84 4.56
N HIS A 4 -5.68 10.78 5.84
CA HIS A 4 -4.32 11.11 6.27
C HIS A 4 -3.28 10.12 5.71
N VAL A 5 -3.61 8.82 5.63
CA VAL A 5 -2.75 7.80 5.02
C VAL A 5 -2.54 8.08 3.53
N ALA A 6 -3.61 8.44 2.81
CA ALA A 6 -3.51 8.83 1.41
C ALA A 6 -2.65 10.10 1.23
N GLU A 7 -2.87 11.15 2.02
CA GLU A 7 -2.04 12.36 2.00
C GLU A 7 -0.56 12.07 2.29
N MET A 8 -0.25 11.21 3.26
CA MET A 8 1.12 10.79 3.55
C MET A 8 1.76 10.11 2.34
N THR A 9 1.00 9.28 1.64
CA THR A 9 1.44 8.61 0.41
C THR A 9 1.73 9.64 -0.69
N ILE A 10 0.81 10.57 -0.92
CA ILE A 10 0.94 11.62 -1.94
C ILE A 10 2.16 12.51 -1.64
N LYS A 11 2.31 12.95 -0.39
CA LYS A 11 3.49 13.70 0.07
C LYS A 11 4.76 12.89 -0.14
N GLY A 12 4.78 11.61 0.21
CA GLY A 12 5.92 10.73 0.01
C GLY A 12 6.33 10.61 -1.45
N LEU A 13 5.38 10.40 -2.35
CA LEU A 13 5.62 10.36 -3.80
C LEU A 13 6.22 11.68 -4.30
N ASN A 14 5.70 12.81 -3.83
CA ASN A 14 6.21 14.13 -4.18
C ASN A 14 7.63 14.38 -3.66
N GLU A 15 7.92 14.02 -2.40
CA GLU A 15 9.25 14.18 -1.77
C GLU A 15 10.34 13.40 -2.52
N VAL A 16 10.01 12.21 -3.05
CA VAL A 16 10.96 11.43 -3.85
C VAL A 16 11.04 11.87 -5.32
N GLY A 17 10.25 12.88 -5.71
CA GLY A 17 10.22 13.45 -7.05
C GLY A 17 9.46 12.62 -8.08
N LYS A 18 8.49 11.80 -7.66
CA LYS A 18 7.63 11.04 -8.58
C LYS A 18 6.45 11.87 -9.05
N VAL A 19 6.02 11.66 -10.30
CA VAL A 19 4.79 12.24 -10.84
C VAL A 19 3.59 11.56 -10.17
N ILE A 20 2.77 12.33 -9.47
CA ILE A 20 1.63 11.80 -8.70
C ILE A 20 0.62 11.09 -9.63
N LYS A 21 0.15 11.79 -10.66
CA LYS A 21 -0.81 11.23 -11.61
C LYS A 21 -0.17 10.07 -12.39
N GLY A 22 -0.78 8.89 -12.33
CA GLY A 22 -0.30 7.66 -12.95
C GLY A 22 0.74 6.90 -12.11
N SER A 23 1.14 7.39 -10.94
CA SER A 23 1.91 6.58 -10.00
C SER A 23 1.11 5.35 -9.60
N LYS A 24 1.78 4.20 -9.44
CA LYS A 24 1.14 2.94 -9.03
C LYS A 24 1.34 2.72 -7.53
N VAL A 25 0.25 2.63 -6.78
CA VAL A 25 0.31 2.42 -5.32
C VAL A 25 -0.40 1.11 -4.97
N LEU A 26 0.31 0.21 -4.32
CA LEU A 26 -0.24 -1.03 -3.77
C LEU A 26 -0.72 -0.82 -2.33
N ILE A 27 -1.94 -1.25 -2.05
CA ILE A 27 -2.48 -1.34 -0.70
C ILE A 27 -2.46 -2.82 -0.28
N MET A 28 -1.64 -3.12 0.73
CA MET A 28 -1.57 -4.43 1.37
C MET A 28 -2.52 -4.46 2.57
N GLY A 29 -3.49 -5.35 2.51
CA GLY A 29 -4.54 -5.49 3.51
C GLY A 29 -5.74 -4.59 3.19
N LEU A 30 -6.88 -5.22 2.93
CA LEU A 30 -8.12 -4.58 2.52
C LEU A 30 -9.25 -4.86 3.52
N THR A 31 -9.10 -5.89 4.34
CA THR A 31 -10.00 -6.19 5.47
C THR A 31 -9.98 -5.09 6.53
N TYR A 32 -10.94 -5.13 7.45
CA TYR A 32 -11.05 -4.21 8.58
C TYR A 32 -10.07 -4.56 9.71
N LYS A 33 -9.80 -5.87 9.89
CA LYS A 33 -8.94 -6.40 10.95
C LYS A 33 -8.04 -7.50 10.40
N GLU A 34 -6.87 -7.64 11.01
CA GLU A 34 -5.94 -8.71 10.68
C GLU A 34 -6.60 -10.08 10.80
N ASN A 35 -6.24 -10.97 9.88
CA ASN A 35 -6.56 -12.39 9.89
C ASN A 35 -8.08 -12.73 9.92
N VAL A 36 -8.95 -11.77 9.56
CA VAL A 36 -10.40 -11.97 9.46
C VAL A 36 -10.92 -11.38 8.14
N PRO A 37 -11.67 -12.13 7.32
CA PRO A 37 -12.19 -11.66 6.02
C PRO A 37 -13.40 -10.71 6.18
N ASP A 38 -13.33 -9.73 7.09
CA ASP A 38 -14.39 -8.72 7.26
C ASP A 38 -14.01 -7.43 6.55
N THR A 39 -14.80 -7.00 5.56
CA THR A 39 -14.53 -5.83 4.71
C THR A 39 -15.54 -4.69 4.93
N ARG A 40 -16.59 -4.91 5.72
CA ARG A 40 -17.76 -4.02 5.80
C ARG A 40 -17.40 -2.61 6.24
N GLU A 41 -16.61 -2.52 7.31
CA GLU A 41 -16.16 -1.25 7.92
C GLU A 41 -14.71 -0.92 7.54
N SER A 42 -14.21 -1.49 6.44
CA SER A 42 -12.82 -1.28 6.04
C SER A 42 -12.59 0.19 5.64
N PRO A 43 -11.63 0.89 6.28
CA PRO A 43 -11.28 2.26 5.93
C PRO A 43 -10.64 2.38 4.55
N VAL A 44 -10.22 1.27 3.95
CA VAL A 44 -9.41 1.27 2.73
C VAL A 44 -10.16 1.85 1.55
N LYS A 45 -11.49 1.74 1.48
CA LYS A 45 -12.29 2.36 0.42
C LYS A 45 -12.11 3.89 0.37
N GLU A 46 -11.98 4.53 1.53
CA GLU A 46 -11.72 5.97 1.61
C GLU A 46 -10.31 6.32 1.14
N ILE A 47 -9.30 5.51 1.50
CA ILE A 47 -7.92 5.66 1.01
C ILE A 47 -7.89 5.57 -0.52
N VAL A 48 -8.54 4.55 -1.07
CA VAL A 48 -8.60 4.32 -2.53
C VAL A 48 -9.27 5.49 -3.24
N LYS A 49 -10.38 5.99 -2.69
CA LYS A 49 -11.09 7.15 -3.24
C LYS A 49 -10.15 8.36 -3.33
N GLU A 50 -9.49 8.71 -2.22
CA GLU A 50 -8.58 9.84 -2.16
C GLU A 50 -7.42 9.71 -3.15
N LEU A 51 -6.72 8.56 -3.17
CA LEU A 51 -5.62 8.32 -4.11
C LEU A 51 -6.07 8.51 -5.57
N LYS A 52 -7.27 8.02 -5.91
CA LYS A 52 -7.83 8.16 -7.26
C LYS A 52 -8.19 9.59 -7.63
N GLU A 53 -8.60 10.43 -6.67
CA GLU A 53 -8.87 11.86 -6.93
C GLU A 53 -7.61 12.59 -7.42
N PHE A 54 -6.43 12.12 -7.01
CA PHE A 54 -5.13 12.60 -7.51
C PHE A 54 -4.64 11.86 -8.78
N GLY A 55 -5.44 10.96 -9.33
CA GLY A 55 -5.13 10.19 -10.52
C GLY A 55 -4.06 9.11 -10.29
N ILE A 56 -3.88 8.63 -9.06
CA ILE A 56 -3.00 7.50 -8.74
C ILE A 56 -3.70 6.19 -9.14
N ASP A 57 -2.95 5.28 -9.74
CA ASP A 57 -3.39 3.93 -10.05
C ASP A 57 -3.27 3.05 -8.80
N ALA A 58 -4.39 2.82 -8.11
CA ALA A 58 -4.44 2.01 -6.90
C ALA A 58 -4.55 0.51 -7.22
N TYR A 59 -3.67 -0.28 -6.61
CA TYR A 59 -3.65 -1.73 -6.61
C TYR A 59 -3.95 -2.26 -5.20
N GLY A 60 -4.49 -3.48 -5.12
CA GLY A 60 -4.82 -4.13 -3.85
C GLY A 60 -4.30 -5.56 -3.77
N TYR A 61 -3.94 -5.95 -2.56
CA TYR A 61 -3.62 -7.33 -2.22
C TYR A 61 -4.07 -7.64 -0.79
N ASP A 62 -4.86 -8.69 -0.63
CA ASP A 62 -5.26 -9.23 0.68
C ASP A 62 -5.36 -10.76 0.55
N PRO A 63 -4.66 -11.54 1.41
CA PRO A 63 -4.62 -12.99 1.30
C PRO A 63 -5.95 -13.67 1.64
N LEU A 64 -6.89 -12.95 2.25
CA LEU A 64 -8.18 -13.50 2.67
C LEU A 64 -9.30 -13.22 1.67
N LEU A 65 -9.04 -12.46 0.61
CA LEU A 65 -10.04 -12.02 -0.36
C LEU A 65 -9.78 -12.59 -1.75
N SER A 66 -10.86 -12.91 -2.45
CA SER A 66 -10.82 -13.22 -3.88
C SER A 66 -10.48 -11.99 -4.71
N LYS A 67 -10.07 -12.21 -5.97
CA LYS A 67 -9.79 -11.12 -6.92
C LYS A 67 -11.00 -10.20 -7.09
N GLU A 68 -12.19 -10.78 -7.19
CA GLU A 68 -13.45 -10.06 -7.37
C GLU A 68 -13.75 -9.18 -6.16
N GLU A 69 -13.52 -9.69 -4.94
CA GLU A 69 -13.68 -8.91 -3.71
C GLU A 69 -12.68 -7.76 -3.64
N ILE A 70 -11.41 -7.99 -4.01
CA ILE A 70 -10.37 -6.96 -4.09
C ILE A 70 -10.78 -5.86 -5.07
N GLU A 71 -11.17 -6.23 -6.30
CA GLU A 71 -11.58 -5.26 -7.32
C GLU A 71 -12.86 -4.52 -6.93
N GLY A 72 -13.69 -5.09 -6.05
CA GLY A 72 -14.84 -4.44 -5.42
C GLY A 72 -14.50 -3.22 -4.55
N PHE A 73 -13.24 -3.03 -4.14
CA PHE A 73 -12.76 -1.79 -3.51
C PHE A 73 -12.45 -0.69 -4.53
N GLY A 74 -12.57 -0.98 -5.83
CA GLY A 74 -12.17 -0.09 -6.91
C GLY A 74 -10.67 -0.10 -7.19
N VAL A 75 -9.91 -1.05 -6.68
CA VAL A 75 -8.48 -1.20 -6.99
C VAL A 75 -8.26 -2.28 -8.05
N LYS A 76 -7.10 -2.31 -8.68
CA LYS A 76 -6.68 -3.45 -9.51
C LYS A 76 -6.08 -4.52 -8.58
N ALA A 77 -6.48 -5.78 -8.72
CA ALA A 77 -5.79 -6.84 -7.97
C ALA A 77 -4.33 -6.95 -8.42
N LEU A 78 -3.40 -7.10 -7.47
CA LEU A 78 -1.97 -7.17 -7.77
C LEU A 78 -1.63 -8.45 -8.53
N ASP A 79 -1.02 -8.29 -9.71
CA ASP A 79 -0.29 -9.34 -10.42
C ASP A 79 1.21 -9.05 -10.30
N VAL A 80 1.85 -9.65 -9.30
CA VAL A 80 3.27 -9.44 -8.97
C VAL A 80 4.23 -9.78 -10.12
N LEU A 81 3.79 -10.56 -11.11
CA LEU A 81 4.63 -10.93 -12.25
C LEU A 81 4.72 -9.85 -13.32
N LYS A 82 3.83 -8.86 -13.29
CA LYS A 82 3.68 -7.89 -14.39
C LYS A 82 3.88 -6.45 -13.95
N GLU A 83 3.70 -6.15 -12.68
CA GLU A 83 3.55 -4.77 -12.23
C GLU A 83 4.62 -4.38 -11.22
N LYS A 84 5.17 -3.18 -11.42
CA LYS A 84 6.05 -2.50 -10.47
C LYS A 84 5.33 -1.34 -9.81
N MET A 85 5.57 -1.15 -8.51
CA MET A 85 4.88 -0.16 -7.69
C MET A 85 5.79 1.02 -7.34
N ASP A 86 5.22 2.21 -7.29
CA ASP A 86 5.87 3.42 -6.83
C ASP A 86 5.73 3.60 -5.31
N GLY A 87 4.60 3.16 -4.76
CA GLY A 87 4.32 3.18 -3.34
C GLY A 87 3.63 1.92 -2.84
N VAL A 88 3.86 1.60 -1.57
CA VAL A 88 3.14 0.56 -0.83
C VAL A 88 2.55 1.16 0.43
N ILE A 89 1.29 0.84 0.71
CA ILE A 89 0.61 1.13 1.96
C ILE A 89 0.33 -0.20 2.64
N VAL A 90 0.88 -0.41 3.83
CA VAL A 90 0.50 -1.53 4.70
C VAL A 90 -0.63 -1.08 5.59
N ALA A 91 -1.88 -1.33 5.19
CA ALA A 91 -3.06 -0.90 5.92
C ALA A 91 -3.47 -1.89 7.03
N VAL A 92 -3.28 -3.19 6.78
CA VAL A 92 -3.55 -4.28 7.72
C VAL A 92 -2.38 -5.26 7.73
N ALA A 93 -1.89 -5.61 8.92
CA ALA A 93 -0.75 -6.50 9.11
C ALA A 93 -1.21 -7.96 9.30
N HIS A 94 -1.66 -8.61 8.24
CA HIS A 94 -1.93 -10.06 8.28
C HIS A 94 -0.66 -10.84 8.63
N ASP A 95 -0.82 -12.02 9.22
CA ASP A 95 0.32 -12.88 9.59
C ASP A 95 1.16 -13.31 8.38
N GLU A 96 0.55 -13.34 7.20
CA GLU A 96 1.28 -13.55 5.94
C GLU A 96 2.24 -12.40 5.63
N PHE A 97 1.81 -11.15 5.83
CA PHE A 97 2.65 -9.97 5.58
C PHE A 97 3.73 -9.79 6.63
N LYS A 98 3.45 -10.16 7.89
CA LYS A 98 4.44 -10.12 8.98
C LYS A 98 5.67 -11.01 8.71
N LYS A 99 5.56 -11.97 7.80
CA LYS A 99 6.67 -12.83 7.37
C LYS A 99 7.50 -12.22 6.23
N MET A 100 6.96 -11.22 5.53
CA MET A 100 7.63 -10.56 4.41
C MET A 100 8.76 -9.66 4.90
N LYS A 101 9.89 -9.69 4.20
CA LYS A 101 11.01 -8.76 4.42
C LYS A 101 10.92 -7.57 3.47
N LEU A 102 11.51 -6.45 3.87
CA LEU A 102 11.62 -5.25 3.01
C LEU A 102 12.28 -5.53 1.65
N ASP A 103 13.22 -6.48 1.60
CA ASP A 103 13.85 -6.91 0.34
C ASP A 103 12.85 -7.59 -0.61
N GLU A 104 11.87 -8.32 -0.07
CA GLU A 104 10.83 -8.94 -0.87
C GLU A 104 9.84 -7.90 -1.41
N ILE A 105 9.53 -6.88 -0.61
CA ILE A 105 8.77 -5.71 -1.09
C ILE A 105 9.54 -5.03 -2.23
N LYS A 106 10.83 -4.72 -2.01
CA LYS A 106 11.66 -4.00 -2.98
C LYS A 106 11.73 -4.69 -4.35
N LYS A 107 11.58 -6.03 -4.42
CA LYS A 107 11.57 -6.79 -5.68
C LYS A 107 10.47 -6.38 -6.65
N PHE A 108 9.33 -5.88 -6.17
CA PHE A 108 8.23 -5.42 -7.03
C PHE A 108 8.05 -3.89 -6.98
N MET A 109 9.05 -3.15 -6.50
CA MET A 109 9.04 -1.69 -6.52
C MET A 109 9.84 -1.12 -7.70
N ASN A 110 9.46 0.09 -8.12
CA ASN A 110 10.30 1.01 -8.89
C ASN A 110 11.36 1.67 -7.98
N GLU A 111 12.28 2.40 -8.59
CA GLU A 111 13.25 3.22 -7.87
C GLU A 111 12.58 4.25 -6.95
N LYS A 112 13.27 4.62 -5.88
CA LYS A 112 12.80 5.51 -4.82
C LYS A 112 11.43 5.09 -4.26
N PRO A 113 11.33 3.87 -3.69
CA PRO A 113 10.05 3.33 -3.24
C PRO A 113 9.49 4.09 -2.04
N VAL A 114 8.19 4.38 -2.07
CA VAL A 114 7.46 4.93 -0.93
C VAL A 114 6.83 3.79 -0.13
N LEU A 115 7.01 3.79 1.19
CA LEU A 115 6.41 2.82 2.11
C LEU A 115 5.70 3.56 3.24
N ILE A 116 4.38 3.41 3.29
CA ILE A 116 3.52 3.92 4.36
C ILE A 116 3.06 2.74 5.21
N ASP A 117 3.54 2.66 6.44
CA ASP A 117 3.30 1.53 7.34
C ASP A 117 2.37 1.94 8.48
N VAL A 118 1.06 1.73 8.28
CA VAL A 118 0.02 2.12 9.24
C VAL A 118 0.08 1.28 10.52
N ARG A 119 0.71 0.11 10.48
CA ARG A 119 0.71 -0.86 11.58
C ARG A 119 2.08 -1.04 12.23
N GLY A 120 3.11 -0.33 11.76
CA GLY A 120 4.47 -0.42 12.28
C GLY A 120 5.06 -1.82 12.13
N MET A 121 4.76 -2.49 11.01
CA MET A 121 5.26 -3.83 10.70
C MET A 121 6.77 -3.84 10.43
N PHE A 122 7.35 -2.72 9.99
CA PHE A 122 8.75 -2.59 9.64
C PHE A 122 9.49 -1.60 10.54
N ASP A 123 10.77 -1.87 10.77
CA ASP A 123 11.67 -0.92 11.42
C ASP A 123 12.02 0.23 10.47
N GLU A 124 11.83 1.47 10.94
CA GLU A 124 12.04 2.68 10.16
C GLU A 124 13.50 2.85 9.73
N ALA A 125 14.47 2.58 10.62
CA ALA A 125 15.88 2.75 10.31
C ALA A 125 16.33 1.74 9.24
N VAL A 126 15.84 0.50 9.33
CA VAL A 126 16.09 -0.54 8.31
C VAL A 126 15.42 -0.18 6.98
N ALA A 127 14.17 0.31 6.99
CA ALA A 127 13.47 0.73 5.77
C ALA A 127 14.21 1.87 5.05
N LYS A 128 14.59 2.92 5.80
CA LYS A 128 15.38 4.03 5.26
C LYS A 128 16.76 3.60 4.78
N GLY A 129 17.43 2.70 5.50
CA GLY A 129 18.71 2.11 5.08
C GLY A 129 18.61 1.30 3.78
N LYS A 130 17.40 0.82 3.44
CA LYS A 130 17.08 0.19 2.16
C LYS A 130 16.49 1.16 1.13
N GLU A 131 16.66 2.47 1.33
CA GLU A 131 16.28 3.55 0.41
C GLU A 131 14.76 3.73 0.22
N PHE A 132 13.95 3.19 1.12
CA PHE A 132 12.54 3.55 1.16
C PHE A 132 12.38 4.97 1.71
N TYR A 133 11.53 5.75 1.06
CA TYR A 133 10.86 6.82 1.77
C TYR A 133 9.85 6.17 2.72
N TYR A 134 10.15 6.21 4.02
CA TYR A 134 9.34 5.55 5.04
C TYR A 134 8.54 6.57 5.88
N ARG A 135 7.28 6.24 6.14
CA ARG A 135 6.45 6.87 7.17
C ARG A 135 5.59 5.83 7.88
N GLY A 136 5.64 5.83 9.20
CA GLY A 136 4.67 5.13 10.05
C GLY A 136 3.60 6.09 10.58
N LEU A 137 2.58 5.52 11.23
CA LEU A 137 1.60 6.25 12.05
C LEU A 137 1.84 6.04 13.55
#